data_AF-A0A2W6Q516-F1
#
_entry.id   AF-A0A2W6Q516-F1
#
_cell.length_a   1.000
_cell.length_b   1.000
_cell.length_c   1.000
_cell.angle_alpha   90.00
_cell.angle_beta   90.00
_cell.angle_gamma   90.00
#
_symmetry.space_group_name_H-M   'P 1'
#
loop_
_entity.id
_entity.type
_entity.pdbx_description
1 polymer ?
#
loop_
_entity_poly.entity_id
_entity_poly.type
_entity_poly.pdbx_seq_one_letter_code
_entity_poly.pdbx_strand_id
1 'polypeptide(L)' 'MSKEHTTEHLRAELKSLSDTLEEVLSSSGEKSKEELSKIRSKAEQALKQSRYRLGETGDAIAKQTRVAAARADEYVRE' A
#
# COMPACT_ATOMS: atom_id res chain seq x y z
N MET A 1 -13.66 6.69 -11.99
CA MET A 1 -12.83 5.60 -12.54
C MET A 1 -11.42 5.54 -11.93
N SER A 2 -10.48 6.46 -12.21
CA SER A 2 -9.08 6.29 -11.75
C SER A 2 -8.86 6.44 -10.24
N LYS A 3 -9.55 7.37 -9.57
CA LYS A 3 -9.42 7.58 -8.11
C LYS A 3 -9.97 6.43 -7.29
N GLU A 4 -11.14 5.91 -7.68
CA GLU A 4 -11.79 4.74 -7.06
C GLU A 4 -10.87 3.54 -7.06
N HIS A 5 -10.26 3.25 -8.22
CA HIS A 5 -9.36 2.13 -8.41
C HIS A 5 -8.12 2.21 -7.51
N THR A 6 -7.58 3.41 -7.31
CA THR A 6 -6.44 3.63 -6.39
C THR A 6 -6.83 3.42 -4.93
N THR A 7 -8.00 3.93 -4.50
CA THR A 7 -8.50 3.71 -3.14
C THR A 7 -8.87 2.26 -2.84
N GLU A 8 -9.47 1.54 -3.79
CA GLU A 8 -9.80 0.12 -3.65
C GLU A 8 -8.54 -0.74 -3.58
N HIS A 9 -7.53 -0.42 -4.40
CA HIS A 9 -6.23 -1.09 -4.36
C HIS A 9 -5.53 -0.88 -3.01
N LEU A 10 -5.53 0.36 -2.48
CA LEU A 10 -4.99 0.64 -1.14
C LEU A 10 -5.72 -0.13 -0.04
N ARG A 11 -7.05 -0.22 -0.11
CA ARG A 11 -7.86 -0.94 0.88
C ARG A 11 -7.57 -2.45 0.86
N ALA A 12 -7.44 -3.04 -0.32
CA ALA A 12 -7.09 -4.44 -0.47
C ALA A 12 -5.71 -4.75 0.14
N GLU A 13 -4.74 -3.85 -0.04
CA GLU A 13 -3.41 -4.00 0.55
C GLU A 13 -3.40 -3.87 2.07
N LEU A 14 -4.10 -2.87 2.61
CA LEU A 14 -4.23 -2.70 4.06
C LEU A 14 -4.88 -3.93 4.70
N LYS A 15 -5.87 -4.51 4.02
CA LYS A 15 -6.50 -5.76 4.43
C LYS A 15 -5.50 -6.93 4.43
N SER A 16 -4.76 -7.13 3.33
CA SER A 16 -3.77 -8.21 3.24
C SER A 16 -2.66 -8.11 4.28
N LEU A 17 -2.22 -6.88 4.60
CA LEU A 17 -1.23 -6.64 5.65
C LEU A 17 -1.80 -6.97 7.04
N SER A 18 -3.05 -6.58 7.30
CA SER A 18 -3.74 -6.86 8.57
C SER A 18 -3.95 -8.37 8.77
N ASP A 19 -4.43 -9.06 7.73
CA ASP A 19 -4.63 -10.52 7.74
C ASP A 19 -3.29 -11.25 8.00
N THR A 20 -2.18 -10.76 7.43
CA THR A 20 -0.83 -11.30 7.68
C THR A 20 -0.36 -11.07 9.12
N LEU A 21 -0.64 -9.89 9.68
CA LEU A 21 -0.30 -9.57 11.07
C LEU A 21 -1.08 -10.45 12.06
N GLU A 22 -2.35 -10.70 11.77
CA GLU A 22 -3.22 -11.58 12.55
C GLU A 22 -2.74 -13.06 12.47
N GLU A 23 -2.29 -13.51 11.30
CA GLU A 23 -1.64 -14.82 11.13
C GLU A 23 -0.35 -14.93 11.99
N VAL A 24 0.45 -13.85 12.07
CA VAL A 24 1.64 -13.81 12.93
C VAL A 24 1.25 -13.88 14.41
N LEU A 25 0.32 -13.04 14.85
CA LEU A 25 -0.08 -12.93 16.26
C LEU A 25 -0.76 -14.20 16.76
N SER A 26 -1.66 -14.79 15.97
CA SER A 26 -2.34 -16.04 16.31
C SER A 26 -1.41 -17.25 16.41
N SER A 27 -0.27 -17.23 15.70
CA SER A 27 0.69 -18.32 15.68
C SER A 27 1.89 -18.17 16.64
N SER A 28 1.94 -17.06 17.39
CA SER A 28 3.06 -16.70 18.27
C SER A 28 3.12 -17.49 19.60
N GLY A 29 2.12 -18.33 19.90
CA GLY A 29 2.04 -19.08 21.17
C GLY A 29 2.78 -20.43 21.21
N GLU A 30 2.93 -21.13 20.07
CA GLU A 30 3.30 -22.57 20.07
C GLU A 30 4.29 -23.00 18.96
N LYS A 31 4.75 -22.09 18.08
CA LYS A 31 5.57 -22.46 16.92
C LYS A 31 7.09 -22.48 17.18
N SER A 32 7.80 -23.32 16.43
CA SER A 32 9.27 -23.39 16.47
C SER A 32 9.94 -22.09 15.98
N LYS A 33 11.17 -21.82 16.42
CA LYS A 33 11.96 -20.64 15.98
C LYS A 33 12.05 -20.49 14.47
N GLU A 34 12.09 -21.61 13.74
CA GLU A 34 12.18 -21.62 12.29
C GLU A 34 10.88 -21.16 11.62
N GLU A 35 9.74 -21.61 12.12
CA GLU A 35 8.44 -21.16 11.62
C GLU A 35 8.20 -19.67 11.92
N LEU A 36 8.61 -19.19 13.09
CA LEU A 36 8.58 -17.75 13.42
C LEU A 36 9.48 -16.93 12.48
N SER A 37 10.66 -17.45 12.11
CA SER A 37 11.56 -16.79 11.16
C SER A 37 10.95 -16.66 9.76
N LYS A 38 10.29 -17.73 9.26
CA LYS A 38 9.57 -17.72 7.98
C LYS A 38 8.42 -16.71 7.99
N ILE A 39 7.64 -16.69 9.07
CA ILE A 39 6.53 -15.75 9.26
C ILE A 39 7.04 -14.31 9.27
N ARG A 40 8.12 -14.03 10.03
CA ARG A 40 8.74 -12.70 10.07
C ARG A 40 9.22 -12.27 8.68
N SER A 41 9.85 -13.17 7.93
CA SER A 41 10.32 -12.89 6.58
C SER A 41 9.15 -12.57 5.62
N LYS A 42 8.05 -13.32 5.71
CA LYS A 42 6.82 -13.08 4.93
C LYS A 42 6.20 -11.71 5.29
N ALA A 43 6.16 -11.36 6.57
CA ALA A 43 5.69 -10.06 7.04
C ALA A 43 6.58 -8.89 6.57
N GLU A 44 7.90 -9.05 6.65
CA GLU A 44 8.87 -8.05 6.14
C GLU A 44 8.70 -7.84 4.62
N GLN A 45 8.49 -8.92 3.86
CA GLN A 45 8.26 -8.85 2.41
C GLN A 45 6.93 -8.15 2.08
N ALA A 46 5.84 -8.51 2.76
CA ALA A 46 4.54 -7.87 2.60
C ALA A 46 4.62 -6.37 2.90
N LEU A 47 5.32 -5.99 3.97
CA LEU A 47 5.56 -4.59 4.34
C LEU A 47 6.35 -3.85 3.24
N LYS A 48 7.43 -4.44 2.73
CA LYS A 48 8.25 -3.84 1.67
C LYS A 48 7.46 -3.62 0.39
N GLN A 49 6.65 -4.59 -0.01
CA GLN A 49 5.78 -4.49 -1.17
C GLN A 49 4.73 -3.39 -1.02
N SER A 50 4.09 -3.30 0.16
CA SER A 50 3.13 -2.23 0.44
C SER A 50 3.79 -0.85 0.37
N ARG A 51 4.98 -0.67 0.97
CA ARG A 51 5.72 0.60 0.89
C ARG A 51 6.07 1.00 -0.54
N TYR A 52 6.52 0.04 -1.36
CA TYR A 52 6.86 0.29 -2.76
C TYR A 52 5.65 0.81 -3.55
N ARG A 53 4.51 0.09 -3.48
CA ARG A 53 3.29 0.44 -4.23
C ARG A 53 2.62 1.72 -3.71
N LEU A 54 2.72 2.01 -2.42
CA LEU A 54 2.26 3.27 -1.84
C LEU A 54 3.11 4.46 -2.33
N GLY A 55 4.41 4.26 -2.53
CA GLY A 55 5.29 5.23 -3.19
C GLY A 55 4.89 5.51 -4.64
N GLU A 56 4.69 4.45 -5.44
CA GLU A 56 4.22 4.58 -6.84
C GLU A 56 2.86 5.29 -6.92
N THR A 57 1.96 4.99 -5.99
CA THR A 57 0.65 5.65 -5.90
C THR A 57 0.80 7.13 -5.54
N GLY A 58 1.69 7.47 -4.61
CA GLY A 58 1.99 8.86 -4.25
C GLY A 58 2.49 9.66 -5.44
N ASP A 59 3.41 9.10 -6.22
CA ASP A 59 3.95 9.74 -7.43
C ASP A 59 2.87 9.95 -8.49
N ALA A 60 1.98 8.97 -8.68
CA ALA A 60 0.86 9.08 -9.61
C ALA A 60 -0.12 10.21 -9.21
N ILE A 61 -0.45 10.31 -7.92
CA ILE A 61 -1.33 11.37 -7.38
C ILE A 61 -0.66 12.75 -7.53
N ALA A 62 0.64 12.85 -7.22
CA ALA A 62 1.39 14.11 -7.35
C ALA A 62 1.42 14.58 -8.82
N LYS A 63 1.65 13.65 -9.76
CA LYS A 63 1.62 13.94 -11.20
C LYS A 63 0.24 14.42 -11.65
N GLN A 64 -0.82 13.73 -11.28
CA GLN A 64 -2.19 14.14 -11.62
C GLN A 64 -2.55 15.51 -11.04
N THR A 65 -2.18 15.76 -9.78
CA THR A 65 -2.44 17.04 -9.12
C THR A 65 -1.73 18.18 -9.85
N ARG A 66 -0.48 17.98 -10.27
CA ARG A 66 0.27 18.97 -11.05
C ARG A 66 -0.39 19.28 -12.40
N VAL A 67 -0.86 18.24 -13.11
CA VAL A 67 -1.59 18.42 -14.38
C VAL A 67 -2.91 19.14 -14.18
N ALA A 68 -3.67 18.79 -13.15
CA ALA A 68 -4.94 19.43 -12.84
C ALA A 68 -4.75 20.91 -12.47
N ALA A 69 -3.73 21.23 -11.66
CA ALA A 69 -3.38 22.60 -11.31
C ALA A 69 -2.98 23.42 -12.55
N ALA A 70 -2.14 22.85 -13.44
CA ALA A 70 -1.74 23.52 -14.68
C ALA A 70 -2.95 23.81 -15.60
N ARG A 71 -3.87 22.85 -15.77
CA ARG A 71 -5.09 23.04 -16.57
C ARG A 71 -6.04 24.07 -15.97
N ALA A 72 -6.18 24.11 -14.65
CA ALA A 72 -6.99 25.12 -13.98
C ALA A 72 -6.37 26.52 -14.15
N ASP A 73 -5.05 26.62 -14.07
CA ASP A 73 -4.29 27.86 -14.25
C ASP A 73 -4.37 28.38 -15.70
N GLU A 74 -4.35 27.48 -16.70
CA GLU A 74 -4.61 27.80 -18.11
C GLU A 74 -6.04 28.31 -18.31
N TYR A 75 -7.05 27.59 -17.78
CA TYR A 75 -8.46 27.97 -17.89
C TYR A 75 -8.81 29.33 -17.26
N VAL A 76 -8.11 29.75 -16.20
CA VAL A 76 -8.33 31.05 -15.56
C VAL A 76 -7.66 32.21 -16.31
N ARG A 77 -6.65 31.92 -17.12
CA ARG A 77 -5.93 32.93 -17.91
C ARG A 77 -6.55 33.19 -19.29
N GLU A 78 -7.29 32.23 -19.82
CA GLU A 78 -8.14 32.38 -21.02
C GLU A 78 -9.51 32.98 -20.66
#